data_AF-A0A9D5EUY7-F1
#
_entry.id   AF-A0A9D5EUY7-F1
#
_cell.length_a   1.000
_cell.length_b   1.000
_cell.length_c   1.000
_cell.angle_alpha   90.00
_cell.angle_beta   90.00
_cell.angle_gamma   90.00
#
_symmetry.space_group_name_H-M   'P 1'
#
loop_
_entity.id
_entity.type
_entity.pdbx_description
1 polymer ?
#
loop_
_entity_poly.entity_id
_entity_poly.type
_entity_poly.pdbx_seq_one_letter_code
_entity_poly.pdbx_strand_id
1 'polypeptide(L)'
;MPIHNWKAAPVGLYHHFHQSWCSELCNGLNAGVLPAGYFALIDQRAIGMVPDVLTLTTSPSSRPSGPSGGVAVADCPPMVRHVSCDSDSDVYAKRANRVAVRNNFGEAVALIELVSPGNKDTKHSIRAFIEKATEFIANRVNLLVVDLFPSTPRDPQGIHKAIWDQFHEEAFELPPDKQLTLASYAAGDTKTAYVEVASV
;
A
#
# COMPACT_ATOMS: atom_id res chain seq x y z
N MET A 1 5.96 20.24 -1.16
CA MET A 1 4.75 20.77 -0.50
C MET A 1 4.90 20.59 1.00
N PRO A 2 4.45 21.55 1.84
CA PRO A 2 4.44 21.35 3.28
C PRO A 2 3.52 20.17 3.64
N ILE A 3 3.82 19.52 4.76
CA ILE A 3 2.97 18.45 5.29
C ILE A 3 1.64 19.10 5.71
N HIS A 4 0.53 18.56 5.21
CA HIS A 4 -0.82 19.06 5.50
C HIS A 4 -1.56 18.10 6.42
N ASN A 5 -2.59 18.62 7.11
CA ASN A 5 -3.52 17.76 7.84
C ASN A 5 -4.46 17.06 6.86
N TRP A 6 -4.07 15.87 6.40
CA TRP A 6 -4.81 15.06 5.43
C TRP A 6 -6.08 14.42 6.00
N LYS A 7 -6.32 14.49 7.31
CA LYS A 7 -7.54 13.95 7.94
C LYS A 7 -8.81 14.64 7.45
N ALA A 8 -8.72 15.93 7.15
CA ALA A 8 -9.85 16.75 6.70
C ALA A 8 -9.97 16.83 5.17
N ALA A 9 -9.01 16.26 4.43
CA ALA A 9 -9.00 16.33 2.98
C ALA A 9 -9.98 15.31 2.37
N PRO A 10 -10.71 15.67 1.29
CA PRO A 10 -11.46 14.70 0.51
C PRO A 10 -10.56 13.56 0.02
N VAL A 11 -11.06 12.31 0.01
CA VAL A 11 -10.29 11.12 -0.38
C VAL A 11 -9.65 11.27 -1.76
N GLY A 12 -10.39 11.84 -2.73
CA GLY A 12 -9.87 12.11 -4.07
C GLY A 12 -8.71 13.11 -4.12
N LEU A 13 -8.64 14.07 -3.19
CA LEU A 13 -7.53 15.03 -3.13
C LEU A 13 -6.26 14.38 -2.60
N TYR A 14 -6.36 13.56 -1.55
CA TYR A 14 -5.22 12.80 -1.06
C TYR A 14 -4.70 11.84 -2.14
N HIS A 15 -5.59 11.20 -2.88
CA HIS A 15 -5.21 10.32 -3.98
C HIS A 15 -4.41 11.06 -5.08
N HIS A 16 -4.86 12.25 -5.49
CA HIS A 16 -4.13 13.07 -6.45
C HIS A 16 -2.75 13.49 -5.92
N PHE A 17 -2.68 13.92 -4.65
CA PHE A 17 -1.41 14.24 -4.00
C PHE A 17 -0.48 13.03 -3.96
N HIS A 18 -1.00 11.88 -3.55
CA HIS A 18 -0.27 10.63 -3.41
C HIS A 18 0.37 10.20 -4.74
N GLN A 19 -0.41 10.17 -5.82
CA GLN A 19 0.10 9.85 -7.16
C GLN A 19 1.16 10.86 -7.63
N SER A 20 0.85 12.14 -7.51
CA SER A 20 1.76 13.21 -7.94
C SER A 20 3.08 13.14 -7.17
N TRP A 21 3.03 12.88 -5.87
CA TRP A 21 4.22 12.79 -5.03
C TRP A 21 5.04 11.52 -5.33
N CYS A 22 4.41 10.39 -5.64
CA CYS A 22 5.13 9.21 -6.12
C CYS A 22 5.92 9.52 -7.40
N SER A 23 5.33 10.27 -8.34
CA SER A 23 6.03 10.72 -9.54
C SER A 23 7.20 11.65 -9.22
N GLU A 24 7.00 12.64 -8.35
CA GLU A 24 8.06 13.57 -7.94
C GLU A 24 9.21 12.85 -7.21
N LEU A 25 8.92 11.91 -6.32
CA LEU A 25 9.93 11.08 -5.65
C LEU A 25 10.70 10.23 -6.67
N CYS A 26 10.00 9.59 -7.60
CA CYS A 26 10.62 8.79 -8.65
C CYS A 26 11.57 9.64 -9.51
N ASN A 27 11.13 10.83 -9.93
CA ASN A 27 11.95 11.75 -10.71
C ASN A 27 13.16 12.25 -9.91
N GLY A 28 12.96 12.65 -8.65
CA GLY A 28 14.04 13.10 -7.77
C GLY A 28 15.10 12.03 -7.52
N LEU A 29 14.67 10.77 -7.33
CA LEU A 29 15.60 9.64 -7.19
C LEU A 29 16.44 9.43 -8.44
N ASN A 30 15.81 9.48 -9.61
CA ASN A 30 16.48 9.31 -10.90
C ASN A 30 17.31 10.52 -11.33
N ALA A 31 17.16 11.68 -10.68
CA ALA A 31 17.92 12.90 -10.97
C ALA A 31 19.33 12.92 -10.35
N GLY A 32 19.89 11.76 -10.00
CA GLY A 32 21.26 11.61 -9.48
C GLY A 32 21.36 11.40 -7.97
N VAL A 33 20.24 11.16 -7.28
CA VAL A 33 20.26 10.74 -5.85
C VAL A 33 20.66 9.26 -5.74
N LEU A 34 20.22 8.42 -6.68
CA LEU A 34 20.55 7.00 -6.68
C LEU A 34 22.00 6.75 -7.15
N PRO A 35 22.70 5.75 -6.57
CA PRO A 35 24.00 5.33 -7.08
C PRO A 35 23.93 4.86 -8.53
N ALA A 36 25.09 4.87 -9.21
CA ALA A 36 25.20 4.37 -10.57
C ALA A 36 24.71 2.91 -10.65
N GLY A 37 23.89 2.62 -11.66
CA GLY A 37 23.34 1.29 -11.89
C GLY A 37 22.05 0.96 -11.11
N TYR A 38 21.45 1.97 -10.50
CA TYR A 38 20.12 1.90 -9.91
C TYR A 38 19.18 2.90 -10.56
N PHE A 39 17.89 2.55 -10.61
CA PHE A 39 16.85 3.43 -11.11
C PHE A 39 15.54 3.21 -10.35
N ALA A 40 14.77 4.27 -10.19
CA ALA A 40 13.44 4.26 -9.59
C ALA A 40 12.36 4.14 -10.68
N LEU A 41 11.31 3.38 -10.39
CA LEU A 41 10.09 3.30 -11.19
C LEU A 41 8.87 3.42 -10.28
N ILE A 42 7.78 3.97 -10.82
CA ILE A 42 6.46 3.84 -10.19
C ILE A 42 5.97 2.41 -10.47
N ASP A 43 5.97 1.55 -9.46
CA ASP A 43 5.65 0.14 -9.66
C ASP A 43 4.14 -0.11 -9.53
N GLN A 44 3.55 -0.60 -10.62
CA GLN A 44 2.13 -0.99 -10.66
C GLN A 44 1.93 -2.47 -10.33
N ARG A 45 2.98 -3.28 -10.40
CA ARG A 45 2.88 -4.73 -10.20
C ARG A 45 3.61 -5.06 -8.92
N ALA A 46 2.91 -5.70 -7.99
CA ALA A 46 3.55 -6.36 -6.86
C ALA A 46 4.76 -7.12 -7.40
N ILE A 47 5.95 -6.80 -6.89
CA ILE A 47 7.20 -7.52 -7.17
C ILE A 47 6.89 -9.01 -7.20
N GLY A 48 6.83 -9.62 -8.40
CA GLY A 48 6.83 -11.08 -8.65
C GLY A 48 5.88 -12.00 -7.86
N MET A 49 5.15 -11.54 -6.86
CA MET A 49 4.26 -12.31 -6.01
C MET A 49 2.89 -12.22 -6.65
N VAL A 50 2.74 -12.99 -7.71
CA VAL A 50 1.44 -13.52 -8.09
C VAL A 50 0.99 -14.40 -6.91
N PRO A 51 -0.13 -14.11 -6.24
CA PRO A 51 -0.74 -15.09 -5.36
C PRO A 51 -1.03 -16.32 -6.22
N ASP A 52 -0.40 -17.45 -5.90
CA ASP A 52 -0.67 -18.72 -6.56
C ASP A 52 -2.00 -19.30 -6.10
N VAL A 53 -3.09 -18.53 -6.25
CA VAL A 53 -4.48 -18.98 -6.10
C VAL A 53 -5.34 -18.00 -6.90
N LEU A 54 -5.62 -18.37 -8.15
CA LEU A 54 -6.97 -18.51 -8.68
C LEU A 54 -6.82 -19.20 -10.04
N THR A 55 -6.86 -20.53 -9.98
CA THR A 55 -7.21 -21.39 -11.09
C THR A 55 -8.57 -20.96 -11.63
N LEU A 56 -8.59 -20.04 -12.58
CA LEU A 56 -9.71 -19.91 -13.51
C LEU A 56 -9.69 -21.17 -14.37
N THR A 57 -10.48 -22.15 -13.96
CA THR A 57 -10.85 -23.29 -14.79
C THR A 57 -11.56 -22.76 -16.03
N THR A 58 -10.81 -22.58 -17.12
CA THR A 58 -11.39 -22.58 -18.46
C THR A 58 -11.78 -24.03 -18.79
N SER A 59 -13.04 -24.38 -18.52
CA SER A 59 -13.64 -25.57 -19.14
C SER A 59 -14.22 -25.20 -20.51
N PRO A 60 -14.04 -26.07 -21.52
CA PRO A 60 -14.37 -25.76 -22.90
C PRO A 60 -15.88 -25.75 -23.13
N SER A 61 -16.29 -24.87 -24.04
CA SER A 61 -17.66 -24.72 -24.51
C SER A 61 -18.23 -26.03 -25.06
N SER A 62 -19.26 -26.56 -24.41
CA SER A 62 -20.26 -27.40 -25.05
C SER A 62 -21.60 -26.66 -25.01
N ARG A 63 -22.09 -26.26 -26.19
CA ARG A 63 -23.46 -25.77 -26.36
C ARG A 63 -24.44 -26.91 -26.10
N PRO A 64 -25.58 -26.59 -25.47
CA PRO A 64 -26.84 -26.94 -26.10
C PRO A 64 -27.74 -25.71 -26.29
N SER A 65 -28.46 -25.76 -27.41
CA SER A 65 -29.47 -24.84 -27.93
C SER A 65 -30.81 -24.90 -27.17
N GLY A 66 -31.41 -23.74 -26.85
CA GLY A 66 -32.79 -23.58 -26.34
C GLY A 66 -33.07 -22.16 -25.81
N PRO A 67 -34.32 -21.63 -25.87
CA PRO A 67 -34.58 -20.24 -26.26
C PRO A 67 -34.57 -19.18 -25.14
N SER A 68 -34.06 -18.01 -25.52
CA SER A 68 -34.44 -16.64 -25.16
C SER A 68 -35.16 -16.41 -23.81
N GLY A 69 -34.42 -15.84 -22.86
CA GLY A 69 -34.97 -15.30 -21.60
C GLY A 69 -33.93 -14.49 -20.83
N GLY A 70 -33.32 -13.50 -21.49
CA GLY A 70 -32.43 -12.55 -20.81
C GLY A 70 -33.25 -11.54 -20.00
N VAL A 71 -33.34 -11.71 -18.69
CA VAL A 71 -33.84 -10.66 -17.80
C VAL A 71 -32.66 -9.75 -17.45
N ALA A 72 -32.69 -8.51 -17.96
CA ALA A 72 -31.74 -7.47 -17.60
C ALA A 72 -31.99 -7.04 -16.14
N VAL A 73 -31.05 -7.37 -15.24
CA VAL A 73 -31.07 -7.00 -13.81
C VAL A 73 -30.44 -5.62 -13.60
N ALA A 74 -30.74 -4.64 -14.46
CA ALA A 74 -30.06 -3.34 -14.44
C ALA A 74 -30.88 -2.18 -13.84
N ASP A 75 -32.22 -2.25 -13.82
CA ASP A 75 -33.03 -1.05 -13.53
C ASP A 75 -33.76 -1.03 -12.17
N CYS A 76 -33.59 -2.04 -11.31
CA CYS A 76 -34.12 -1.99 -9.94
C CYS A 76 -33.20 -2.75 -8.97
N PRO A 77 -32.29 -2.06 -8.25
CA PRO A 77 -31.49 -2.70 -7.22
C PRO A 77 -32.41 -3.36 -6.17
N PRO A 78 -32.07 -4.58 -5.69
CA PRO A 78 -32.95 -5.33 -4.82
C PRO A 78 -33.21 -4.57 -3.51
N MET A 79 -34.46 -4.57 -3.04
CA MET A 79 -34.83 -3.96 -1.75
C MET A 79 -34.28 -4.80 -0.60
N VAL A 80 -33.03 -4.51 -0.21
CA VAL A 80 -32.33 -5.17 0.90
C VAL A 80 -32.03 -4.15 2.00
N ARG A 81 -32.09 -4.59 3.27
CA ARG A 81 -31.89 -3.71 4.44
C ARG A 81 -30.47 -3.18 4.57
N HIS A 82 -29.50 -3.87 4.00
CA HIS A 82 -28.11 -3.46 3.99
C HIS A 82 -27.56 -3.65 2.58
N VAL A 83 -27.18 -2.53 1.97
CA VAL A 83 -26.35 -2.51 0.77
C VAL A 83 -24.96 -2.12 1.25
N SER A 84 -24.01 -3.03 1.12
CA SER A 84 -22.59 -2.72 1.33
C SER A 84 -21.95 -2.52 -0.03
N CYS A 85 -21.43 -1.33 -0.28
CA CYS A 85 -20.60 -1.02 -1.44
C CYS A 85 -19.15 -0.91 -0.99
N ASP A 86 -18.21 -1.29 -1.87
CA ASP A 86 -16.79 -0.95 -1.71
C ASP A 86 -16.69 0.55 -1.42
N SER A 87 -15.86 0.94 -0.45
CA SER A 87 -15.64 2.36 -0.20
C SER A 87 -14.87 2.97 -1.39
N ASP A 88 -15.06 4.25 -1.66
CA ASP A 88 -14.27 4.95 -2.69
C ASP A 88 -12.76 4.71 -2.48
N SER A 89 -12.32 4.66 -1.22
CA SER A 89 -10.95 4.31 -0.81
C SER A 89 -10.47 2.95 -1.33
N ASP A 90 -11.34 1.92 -1.33
CA ASP A 90 -11.03 0.57 -1.82
C ASP A 90 -10.85 0.51 -3.33
N VAL A 91 -11.56 1.37 -4.06
CA VAL A 91 -11.42 1.52 -5.53
C VAL A 91 -10.10 2.22 -5.87
N TYR A 92 -9.70 3.22 -5.07
CA TYR A 92 -8.45 3.96 -5.27
C TYR A 92 -7.19 3.21 -4.80
N ALA A 93 -7.30 2.33 -3.79
CA ALA A 93 -6.20 1.49 -3.32
C ALA A 93 -5.67 0.51 -4.39
N LYS A 94 -6.46 0.25 -5.45
CA LYS A 94 -6.14 -0.70 -6.53
C LYS A 94 -5.22 -0.13 -7.63
N ARG A 95 -4.90 1.17 -7.63
CA ARG A 95 -3.98 1.80 -8.61
C ARG A 95 -2.63 2.14 -7.98
N ALA A 96 -1.58 2.14 -8.81
CA ALA A 96 -0.17 2.11 -8.41
C ALA A 96 0.27 3.21 -7.44
N ASN A 97 0.79 2.79 -6.28
CA ASN A 97 0.97 3.64 -5.08
C ASN A 97 2.38 3.56 -4.46
N ARG A 98 3.39 3.09 -5.20
CA ARG A 98 4.73 2.85 -4.67
C ARG A 98 5.82 3.21 -5.65
N VAL A 99 6.98 3.59 -5.11
CA VAL A 99 8.21 3.75 -5.88
C VAL A 99 9.11 2.55 -5.61
N ALA A 100 9.53 1.84 -6.65
CA ALA A 100 10.48 0.74 -6.55
C ALA A 100 11.84 1.18 -7.09
N VAL A 101 12.89 0.93 -6.32
CA VAL A 101 14.28 1.10 -6.76
C VAL A 101 14.79 -0.26 -7.20
N ARG A 102 15.31 -0.32 -8.42
CA ARG A 102 15.84 -1.53 -9.05
C ARG A 102 17.31 -1.36 -9.42
N ASN A 103 18.04 -2.47 -9.44
CA ASN A 103 19.40 -2.51 -9.97
C ASN A 103 19.41 -2.69 -11.50
N ASN A 104 20.58 -2.66 -12.13
CA ASN A 104 20.77 -2.88 -13.58
C ASN A 104 20.24 -4.21 -14.11
N PHE A 105 20.06 -5.21 -13.25
CA PHE A 105 19.49 -6.51 -13.61
C PHE A 105 17.96 -6.54 -13.51
N GLY A 106 17.34 -5.44 -13.07
CA GLY A 106 15.90 -5.29 -12.92
C GLY A 106 15.36 -5.80 -11.58
N GLU A 107 16.22 -6.22 -10.66
CA GLU A 107 15.82 -6.74 -9.34
C GLU A 107 15.44 -5.58 -8.41
N ALA A 108 14.34 -5.71 -7.67
CA ALA A 108 13.92 -4.71 -6.70
C ALA A 108 14.79 -4.80 -5.43
N VAL A 109 15.46 -3.70 -5.09
CA VAL A 109 16.36 -3.60 -3.93
C VAL A 109 15.80 -2.72 -2.82
N ALA A 110 14.90 -1.79 -3.16
CA ALA A 110 14.21 -0.96 -2.21
C ALA A 110 12.82 -0.54 -2.70
N LEU A 111 11.94 -0.23 -1.77
CA LEU A 111 10.60 0.27 -2.01
C LEU A 111 10.33 1.51 -1.15
N ILE A 112 9.54 2.43 -1.68
CA ILE A 112 8.92 3.52 -0.94
C ILE A 112 7.41 3.33 -1.03
N GLU A 113 6.78 3.13 0.13
CA GLU A 113 5.35 2.95 0.29
C GLU A 113 4.76 4.16 1.01
N LEU A 114 3.90 4.90 0.31
CA LEU A 114 3.13 5.99 0.91
C LEU A 114 1.82 5.40 1.44
N VAL A 115 1.62 5.45 2.75
CA VAL A 115 0.39 4.95 3.40
C VAL A 115 -0.79 5.79 2.93
N SER A 116 -1.88 5.13 2.57
CA SER A 116 -3.16 5.78 2.24
C SER A 116 -4.23 5.51 3.32
N PRO A 117 -5.32 6.29 3.39
CA PRO A 117 -6.41 6.03 4.34
C PRO A 117 -6.97 4.61 4.23
N GLY A 118 -7.07 4.09 3.00
CA GLY A 118 -7.54 2.73 2.73
C GLY A 118 -6.62 1.63 3.28
N ASN A 119 -5.36 1.93 3.64
CA ASN A 119 -4.51 0.96 4.32
C ASN A 119 -4.83 0.82 5.81
N LYS A 120 -5.58 1.75 6.40
CA LYS A 120 -5.87 1.80 7.85
C LYS A 120 -7.37 1.76 8.18
N ASP A 121 -8.23 1.68 7.18
CA ASP A 121 -9.68 1.81 7.32
C ASP A 121 -10.35 0.59 7.98
N THR A 122 -9.90 -0.60 7.63
CA THR A 122 -10.41 -1.88 8.11
C THR A 122 -9.32 -2.72 8.75
N LYS A 123 -9.73 -3.69 9.59
CA LYS A 123 -8.80 -4.68 10.17
C LYS A 123 -8.13 -5.52 9.09
N HIS A 124 -8.80 -5.74 7.96
CA HIS A 124 -8.26 -6.50 6.85
C HIS A 124 -7.18 -5.70 6.11
N SER A 125 -7.47 -4.45 5.74
CA SER A 125 -6.56 -3.60 4.98
C SER A 125 -5.25 -3.36 5.72
N ILE A 126 -5.31 -3.10 7.03
CA ILE A 126 -4.10 -2.86 7.82
C ILE A 126 -3.25 -4.12 7.98
N ARG A 127 -3.90 -5.28 8.15
CA ARG A 127 -3.20 -6.57 8.21
C ARG A 127 -2.51 -6.87 6.88
N ALA A 128 -3.22 -6.70 5.76
CA ALA A 128 -2.66 -6.92 4.43
C ALA A 128 -1.48 -5.99 4.16
N PHE A 129 -1.54 -4.74 4.63
CA PHE A 129 -0.42 -3.81 4.55
C PHE A 129 0.80 -4.28 5.36
N ILE A 130 0.59 -4.66 6.62
CA ILE A 130 1.65 -5.15 7.52
C ILE A 130 2.28 -6.43 6.98
N GLU A 131 1.47 -7.39 6.54
CA GLU A 131 1.92 -8.66 5.96
C GLU A 131 2.81 -8.40 4.75
N LYS A 132 2.34 -7.56 3.82
CA LYS A 132 3.09 -7.16 2.63
C LYS A 132 4.41 -6.46 2.97
N ALA A 133 4.41 -5.54 3.93
CA ALA A 133 5.62 -4.86 4.37
C ALA A 133 6.64 -5.86 4.96
N THR A 134 6.15 -6.80 5.76
CA THR A 134 6.94 -7.87 6.38
C THR A 134 7.55 -8.77 5.32
N GLU A 135 6.78 -9.15 4.29
CA GLU A 135 7.26 -9.97 3.18
C GLU A 135 8.39 -9.29 2.42
N PHE A 136 8.33 -7.99 2.12
CA PHE A 136 9.43 -7.30 1.44
C PHE A 136 10.72 -7.30 2.26
N ILE A 137 10.62 -6.96 3.55
CA ILE A 137 11.77 -6.94 4.45
C ILE A 137 12.34 -8.36 4.63
N ALA A 138 11.49 -9.38 4.70
CA ALA A 138 11.92 -10.78 4.77
C ALA A 138 12.65 -11.24 3.50
N ASN A 139 12.21 -10.75 2.33
CA ASN A 139 12.82 -11.03 1.02
C ASN A 139 14.02 -10.11 0.70
N ARG A 140 14.65 -9.50 1.71
CA ARG A 140 15.85 -8.63 1.57
C ARG A 140 15.63 -7.39 0.69
N VAL A 141 14.39 -6.90 0.61
CA VAL A 141 14.05 -5.65 -0.06
C VAL A 141 13.94 -4.55 1.00
N ASN A 142 14.75 -3.50 0.89
CA ASN A 142 14.67 -2.36 1.81
C ASN A 142 13.32 -1.66 1.66
N LEU A 143 12.77 -1.12 2.74
CA LEU A 143 11.44 -0.50 2.70
C LEU A 143 11.45 0.86 3.40
N LEU A 144 10.92 1.89 2.76
CA LEU A 144 10.59 3.16 3.38
C LEU A 144 9.07 3.29 3.43
N VAL A 145 8.50 3.37 4.64
CA VAL A 145 7.09 3.64 4.87
C VAL A 145 6.92 5.10 5.26
N VAL A 146 6.11 5.83 4.48
CA VAL A 146 5.75 7.22 4.74
C VAL A 146 4.29 7.27 5.19
N ASP A 147 4.08 7.49 6.48
CA ASP A 147 2.76 7.53 7.11
C ASP A 147 2.40 8.94 7.54
N LEU A 148 1.59 9.60 6.71
CA LEU A 148 1.09 10.95 6.97
C LEU A 148 -0.26 10.96 7.71
N PHE A 149 -0.66 9.82 8.29
CA PHE A 149 -1.93 9.69 9.00
C PHE A 149 -1.69 9.38 10.47
N PRO A 150 -2.53 9.94 11.37
CA PRO A 150 -2.45 9.62 12.79
C PRO A 150 -2.69 8.13 13.05
N SER A 151 -2.27 7.68 14.23
CA SER A 151 -2.59 6.33 14.70
C SER A 151 -4.11 6.13 14.80
N THR A 152 -4.54 4.90 14.56
CA THR A 152 -5.93 4.48 14.71
C THR A 152 -6.05 3.45 15.83
N PRO A 153 -7.27 3.10 16.28
CA PRO A 153 -7.44 2.00 17.23
C PRO A 153 -6.89 0.63 16.75
N ARG A 154 -6.60 0.51 15.45
CA ARG A 154 -6.03 -0.71 14.83
C ARG A 154 -4.50 -0.74 14.85
N ASP A 155 -3.86 0.42 15.03
CA ASP A 155 -2.41 0.64 15.12
C ASP A 155 -2.12 1.69 16.21
N PRO A 156 -2.40 1.39 17.49
CA PRO A 156 -2.35 2.40 18.57
C PRO A 156 -0.97 3.04 18.73
N GLN A 157 0.10 2.29 18.44
CA GLN A 157 1.49 2.75 18.46
C GLN A 157 2.03 3.12 17.06
N GLY A 158 1.14 3.32 16.10
CA GLY A 158 1.47 3.64 14.71
C GLY A 158 1.89 2.45 13.86
N ILE A 159 2.05 2.70 12.56
CA ILE A 159 2.32 1.64 11.57
C ILE A 159 3.69 0.99 11.78
N HIS A 160 4.67 1.76 12.26
CA HIS A 160 6.02 1.26 12.48
C HIS A 160 6.03 0.11 13.48
N LYS A 161 5.42 0.31 14.65
CA LYS A 161 5.33 -0.71 15.70
C LYS A 161 4.65 -1.97 15.20
N ALA A 162 3.54 -1.80 14.49
CA ALA A 162 2.77 -2.92 13.95
C ALA A 162 3.56 -3.79 12.96
N ILE A 163 4.44 -3.17 12.17
CA ILE A 163 5.36 -3.88 11.26
C ILE A 163 6.53 -4.50 12.03
N TRP A 164 7.18 -3.74 12.92
CA TRP A 164 8.41 -4.18 13.59
C TRP A 164 8.18 -5.37 14.52
N ASP A 165 7.02 -5.41 15.19
CA ASP A 165 6.61 -6.53 16.04
C ASP A 165 6.48 -7.86 15.30
N GLN A 166 6.38 -7.85 13.96
CA GLN A 166 6.39 -9.09 13.17
C GLN A 166 7.78 -9.76 13.14
N PHE A 167 8.84 -9.01 13.46
CA PHE A 167 10.21 -9.50 13.49
C PHE A 167 10.73 -9.61 14.93
N HIS A 168 10.59 -8.54 15.70
CA HIS A 168 11.10 -8.42 17.06
C HIS A 168 10.16 -7.56 17.90
N GLU A 169 9.66 -8.11 19.01
CA GLU A 169 8.90 -7.34 19.98
C GLU A 169 9.84 -6.38 20.73
N GLU A 170 9.66 -5.08 20.49
CA GLU A 170 10.45 -4.02 21.11
C GLU A 170 9.51 -2.97 21.73
N ALA A 171 9.91 -2.36 22.84
CA ALA A 171 9.15 -1.26 23.43
C ALA A 171 9.29 -0.01 22.54
N PHE A 172 8.16 0.51 22.05
CA PHE A 172 8.08 1.75 21.29
C PHE A 172 6.78 2.44 21.65
N GLU A 173 6.88 3.73 21.96
CA GLU A 173 5.74 4.59 22.27
C GLU A 173 5.69 5.74 21.27
N LEU A 174 4.56 5.87 20.57
CA LEU A 174 4.33 6.97 19.64
C LEU A 174 3.93 8.23 20.43
N PRO A 175 4.67 9.34 20.34
CA PRO A 175 4.32 10.56 21.07
C PRO A 175 2.97 11.11 20.60
N PRO A 176 2.07 11.53 21.51
CA PRO A 176 0.72 11.98 21.14
C PRO A 176 0.72 13.27 20.32
N ASP A 177 1.77 14.08 20.40
CA ASP A 177 1.99 15.31 19.64
C ASP A 177 2.65 15.08 18.27
N LYS A 178 3.26 13.89 18.04
CA LYS A 178 3.96 13.52 16.81
C LYS A 178 3.46 12.20 16.27
N GLN A 179 2.37 12.29 15.50
CA GLN A 179 1.66 11.11 15.02
C GLN A 179 1.99 10.75 13.56
N LEU A 180 2.80 11.55 12.87
CA LEU A 180 3.28 11.22 11.52
C LEU A 180 4.55 10.40 11.65
N THR A 181 4.69 9.34 10.84
CA THR A 181 5.80 8.41 10.95
C THR A 181 6.51 8.27 9.60
N LEU A 182 7.84 8.38 9.63
CA LEU A 182 8.72 7.97 8.55
C LEU A 182 9.58 6.82 9.06
N ALA A 183 9.38 5.62 8.52
CA ALA A 183 10.12 4.43 8.96
C ALA A 183 10.87 3.79 7.79
N SER A 184 12.20 3.73 7.90
CA SER A 184 13.07 3.05 6.95
C SER A 184 13.57 1.73 7.54
N TYR A 185 13.45 0.65 6.77
CA TYR A 185 13.84 -0.70 7.16
C TYR A 185 14.97 -1.16 6.23
N ALA A 186 16.16 -1.32 6.80
CA ALA A 186 17.29 -1.94 6.12
C ALA A 186 17.18 -3.48 6.25
N ALA A 187 16.98 -4.15 5.13
CA ALA A 187 16.69 -5.58 5.03
C ALA A 187 17.97 -6.44 4.88
N GLY A 188 18.97 -6.14 5.69
CA GLY A 188 20.24 -6.90 5.74
C GLY A 188 20.13 -8.20 6.54
N ASP A 189 21.29 -8.85 6.77
CA ASP A 189 21.36 -10.04 7.63
C ASP A 189 20.85 -9.75 9.04
N THR A 190 21.19 -8.57 9.57
CA THR A 190 20.52 -7.96 10.72
C THR A 190 19.58 -6.88 10.21
N LYS A 191 18.27 -7.06 10.45
CA LYS A 191 17.26 -6.06 10.10
C LYS A 191 17.42 -4.86 11.01
N THR A 192 17.39 -3.66 10.45
CA THR A 192 17.49 -2.41 11.22
C THR A 192 16.36 -1.48 10.81
N ALA A 193 15.68 -0.86 11.79
CA ALA A 193 14.69 0.18 11.55
C ALA A 193 15.23 1.55 11.97
N TYR A 194 15.02 2.56 11.12
CA TYR A 194 15.26 3.96 11.38
C TYR A 194 13.92 4.68 11.37
N VAL A 195 13.54 5.30 12.48
CA VAL A 195 12.19 5.86 12.67
C VAL A 195 12.29 7.32 13.05
N GLU A 196 11.63 8.16 12.28
CA GLU A 196 11.44 9.58 12.55
C GLU A 196 9.95 9.84 12.75
N VAL A 197 9.61 10.57 13.82
CA VAL A 197 8.24 10.97 14.14
C VAL A 197 8.08 12.48 14.01
N ALA A 198 6.99 12.92 13.38
CA ALA A 198 6.75 14.32 13.07
C ALA A 198 5.32 14.75 13.41
N SER A 199 5.13 16.07 13.50
CA SER A 199 3.82 16.73 13.59
C SER A 199 3.51 17.44 12.27
N VAL A 200 2.23 17.76 12.06
CA VAL A 200 1.78 18.65 10.96
C VAL A 200 2.16 20.10 11.28
#